data_AF-A0A7Y3FW25-F1
#
_entry.id   AF-A0A7Y3FW25-F1
#
_cell.length_a   1.000
_cell.length_b   1.000
_cell.length_c   1.000
_cell.angle_alpha   90.00
_cell.angle_beta   90.00
_cell.angle_gamma   90.00
#
_symmetry.space_group_name_H-M   'P 1'
#
loop_
_entity.id
_entity.type
_entity.pdbx_description
1 polymer ?
#
loop_
_entity_poly.entity_id
_entity_poly.type
_entity_poly.pdbx_seq_one_letter_code
_entity_poly.pdbx_strand_id
1 'polypeptide(L)'
;MLIEAIIFDKDGVLADSEKLKAQAWERALQLYGVDQGFDWYLENFGPSPVALSEMAIAAFRFHADAQEVANAWRTEYCAIEH
;
A
#
# COMPACT_ATOMS: atom_id res chain seq x y z
N MET A 1 -38.32 -2.09 10.56
CA MET A 1 -37.54 -2.29 9.31
C MET A 1 -36.66 -3.49 9.55
N LEU A 2 -36.82 -4.57 8.78
CA LEU A 2 -35.99 -5.78 8.92
C LEU A 2 -34.84 -5.68 7.91
N ILE A 3 -33.60 -5.91 8.36
CA ILE A 3 -32.46 -5.99 7.45
C ILE A 3 -32.44 -7.40 6.84
N GLU A 4 -32.45 -7.48 5.51
CA GLU A 4 -32.51 -8.75 4.77
C GLU A 4 -31.13 -9.25 4.33
N ALA A 5 -30.14 -8.36 4.21
CA ALA A 5 -28.76 -8.70 3.86
C ALA A 5 -27.75 -7.66 4.40
N ILE A 6 -26.52 -8.12 4.64
CA ILE A 6 -25.36 -7.28 4.99
C ILE A 6 -24.22 -7.63 4.03
N ILE A 7 -23.60 -6.62 3.43
CA ILE A 7 -22.42 -6.76 2.57
C ILE A 7 -21.23 -6.24 3.37
N PHE A 8 -20.24 -7.10 3.56
CA PHE A 8 -18.98 -6.73 4.20
C PHE A 8 -17.93 -6.48 3.13
N ASP A 9 -17.21 -5.37 3.27
CA ASP A 9 -15.93 -5.21 2.57
C ASP A 9 -14.94 -6.27 3.07
N LYS A 10 -13.98 -6.66 2.22
CA LYS A 10 -13.03 -7.71 2.56
C LYS A 10 -11.79 -7.14 3.23
N ASP A 11 -11.13 -6.19 2.57
CA ASP A 11 -9.86 -5.64 3.01
C ASP A 11 -10.07 -4.66 4.17
N GLY A 12 -9.28 -4.78 5.23
CA GLY A 12 -9.40 -3.95 6.44
C GLY A 12 -10.64 -4.23 7.31
N VAL A 13 -11.63 -4.98 6.81
CA VAL A 13 -12.87 -5.32 7.55
C VAL A 13 -12.92 -6.80 7.94
N LEU A 14 -12.67 -7.71 7.00
CA LEU A 14 -12.63 -9.16 7.26
C LEU A 14 -11.21 -9.68 7.47
N ALA A 15 -10.21 -8.99 6.91
CA ALA A 15 -8.79 -9.30 7.08
C ALA A 15 -8.01 -8.02 7.41
N ASP A 16 -7.05 -8.13 8.32
CA ASP A 16 -6.09 -7.05 8.64
C ASP A 16 -5.01 -6.93 7.53
N SER A 17 -5.46 -6.85 6.28
CA SER A 17 -4.59 -6.77 5.10
C SER A 17 -3.93 -5.40 4.98
N GLU A 18 -4.50 -4.36 5.59
CA GLU A 18 -3.94 -3.00 5.54
C GLU A 18 -2.58 -2.90 6.23
N LYS A 19 -2.33 -3.61 7.34
CA LYS A 19 -1.00 -3.66 7.96
C LYS A 19 0.03 -4.37 7.09
N LEU A 20 -0.35 -5.44 6.40
CA LEU A 20 0.56 -6.17 5.52
C LEU A 20 0.90 -5.32 4.29
N LYS A 21 -0.09 -4.61 3.73
CA LYS A 21 0.14 -3.65 2.64
C LYS A 21 1.04 -2.50 3.08
N ALA A 22 0.87 -1.98 4.30
CA ALA A 22 1.72 -0.96 4.88
C ALA A 22 3.18 -1.43 5.06
N GLN A 23 3.39 -2.64 5.56
CA GLN A 23 4.73 -3.25 5.67
C GLN A 23 5.39 -3.45 4.29
N ALA A 24 4.63 -3.87 3.29
CA ALA A 24 5.13 -3.99 1.93
C ALA A 24 5.55 -2.62 1.35
N TRP A 25 4.79 -1.56 1.64
CA TRP A 25 5.13 -0.20 1.24
C TRP A 25 6.38 0.33 1.95
N GLU A 26 6.53 0.06 3.24
CA GLU A 26 7.75 0.36 3.99
C GLU A 26 8.99 -0.25 3.31
N ARG A 27 8.96 -1.55 3.03
CA ARG A 27 10.08 -2.25 2.38
C ARG A 27 10.35 -1.76 0.97
N ALA A 28 9.31 -1.52 0.18
CA ALA A 28 9.46 -1.02 -1.19
C ALA A 28 10.07 0.39 -1.23
N LEU A 29 9.68 1.27 -0.30
CA LEU A 29 10.16 2.65 -0.24
C LEU A 29 11.58 2.77 0.35
N GLN A 30 11.98 1.83 1.21
CA GLN A 30 13.37 1.73 1.70
C GLN A 30 14.39 1.54 0.57
N LEU A 31 14.01 0.90 -0.54
CA LEU A 31 14.86 0.77 -1.74
C LEU A 31 15.25 2.12 -2.35
N TYR A 32 14.48 3.17 -2.06
CA TYR A 32 14.67 4.53 -2.54
C TYR A 32 15.11 5.49 -1.43
N GLY A 33 15.48 4.97 -0.26
CA GLY A 33 15.96 5.77 0.88
C GLY A 33 14.86 6.44 1.70
N VAL A 34 13.64 5.88 1.70
CA VAL A 34 12.49 6.41 2.45
C VAL A 34 12.08 5.43 3.56
N ASP A 35 12.26 5.84 4.82
CA ASP A 35 11.98 5.01 5.99
C ASP A 35 10.55 5.16 6.54
N GLN A 36 9.80 6.17 6.09
CA GLN A 36 8.45 6.49 6.59
C GLN A 36 7.33 5.83 5.79
N GLY A 37 7.62 4.74 5.05
CA GLY A 37 6.67 4.15 4.11
C GLY A 37 5.44 3.52 4.76
N PHE A 38 5.56 3.02 6.00
CA PHE A 38 4.45 2.40 6.73
C PHE A 38 3.35 3.43 7.08
N ASP A 39 3.72 4.46 7.84
CA ASP A 39 2.77 5.49 8.29
C ASP A 39 2.22 6.28 7.10
N TRP A 40 3.08 6.59 6.12
CA TRP A 40 2.66 7.29 4.91
C TRP A 40 1.61 6.51 4.11
N TYR A 41 1.75 5.18 4.00
CA TYR A 41 0.74 4.35 3.35
C TYR A 41 -0.61 4.43 4.07
N LEU A 42 -0.62 4.31 5.40
CA LEU A 42 -1.85 4.34 6.19
C LEU A 42 -2.59 5.69 6.11
N GLU A 43 -1.90 6.77 5.79
CA GLU A 43 -2.51 8.09 5.58
C GLU A 43 -3.04 8.31 4.16
N ASN A 44 -2.57 7.52 3.19
CA ASN A 44 -2.77 7.79 1.76
C ASN A 44 -3.37 6.61 0.98
N PHE A 45 -3.69 5.48 1.62
CA PHE A 45 -4.24 4.28 0.95
C PHE A 45 -5.61 4.54 0.32
N GLY A 46 -5.96 3.73 -0.70
CA GLY A 46 -7.19 3.86 -1.48
C GLY A 46 -6.95 4.02 -2.99
N PRO A 47 -5.98 4.83 -3.45
CA PRO A 47 -5.60 4.91 -4.85
C PRO A 47 -5.05 3.57 -5.41
N SER A 48 -4.94 3.50 -6.74
CA SER A 48 -4.25 2.37 -7.39
C SER A 48 -2.75 2.36 -7.02
N PRO A 49 -2.07 1.20 -7.06
CA PRO A 49 -0.65 1.13 -6.73
C PRO A 49 0.23 2.09 -7.53
N VAL A 50 -0.07 2.30 -8.82
CA VAL A 50 0.68 3.24 -9.66
C VAL A 50 0.44 4.69 -9.25
N ALA A 51 -0.82 5.08 -9.00
CA ALA A 51 -1.14 6.42 -8.53
C ALA A 51 -0.50 6.70 -7.15
N LEU A 52 -0.48 5.68 -6.28
CA LEU A 52 0.15 5.80 -4.98
C LEU A 52 1.69 5.91 -5.10
N SER A 53 2.32 5.21 -6.04
CA SER A 53 3.72 5.40 -6.37
C SER A 53 4.03 6.82 -6.84
N GLU A 54 3.19 7.41 -7.71
CA GLU A 54 3.34 8.80 -8.16
C GLU A 54 3.26 9.77 -6.96
N MET A 55 2.31 9.54 -6.06
CA MET A 55 2.18 10.32 -4.83
C MET A 55 3.42 10.18 -3.93
N ALA A 56 3.97 8.98 -3.78
CA ALA A 56 5.17 8.73 -2.98
C ALA A 56 6.40 9.44 -3.58
N ILE A 57 6.60 9.33 -4.89
CA ILE A 57 7.66 10.01 -5.63
C ILE A 57 7.56 11.52 -5.41
N ALA A 58 6.36 12.10 -5.52
CA ALA A 58 6.14 13.52 -5.30
C ALA A 58 6.38 13.94 -3.83
N ALA A 59 5.92 13.13 -2.87
CA ALA A 59 6.02 13.42 -1.44
C ALA A 59 7.48 13.37 -0.94
N PHE A 60 8.23 12.34 -1.34
CA PHE A 60 9.57 12.08 -0.84
C PHE A 60 10.69 12.53 -1.79
N ARG A 61 10.34 13.00 -2.99
CA ARG A 61 11.26 13.59 -3.98
C ARG A 61 12.41 12.67 -4.41
N PHE A 62 12.16 11.36 -4.50
CA PHE A 62 13.10 10.41 -5.09
C PHE A 62 12.88 10.27 -6.62
N HIS A 63 13.88 9.75 -7.32
CA HIS A 63 13.81 9.53 -8.78
C HIS A 63 13.58 8.05 -9.05
N ALA A 64 12.37 7.71 -9.51
CA ALA A 64 11.99 6.37 -9.93
C ALA A 64 10.83 6.44 -10.92
N ASP A 65 10.59 5.36 -11.65
CA ASP A 65 9.36 5.18 -12.40
C ASP A 65 8.24 4.63 -11.47
N ALA A 66 7.02 5.17 -11.62
CA ALA A 66 5.91 4.79 -10.75
C ALA A 66 5.48 3.32 -10.91
N GLN A 67 5.64 2.75 -12.11
CA GLN A 67 5.35 1.35 -12.37
C GLN A 67 6.40 0.44 -11.72
N GLU A 68 7.67 0.86 -11.71
CA GLU A 68 8.75 0.16 -10.99
C GLU A 68 8.48 0.11 -9.48
N VAL A 69 8.12 1.24 -8.86
CA VAL A 69 7.78 1.31 -7.43
C VAL A 69 6.56 0.42 -7.13
N ALA A 70 5.53 0.45 -7.99
CA ALA A 70 4.33 -0.37 -7.80
C ALA A 70 4.64 -1.88 -7.92
N ASN A 71 5.58 -2.25 -8.78
CA ASN A 71 6.04 -3.63 -8.91
C ASN A 71 6.88 -4.07 -7.71
N ALA A 72 7.75 -3.19 -7.19
CA ALA A 72 8.52 -3.44 -5.97
C ALA A 72 7.58 -3.70 -4.78
N TRP A 73 6.57 -2.84 -4.59
CA TRP A 73 5.53 -3.06 -3.59
C TRP A 73 4.82 -4.41 -3.75
N ARG A 74 4.41 -4.76 -4.98
CA ARG A 74 3.73 -6.05 -5.23
C ARG A 74 4.62 -7.24 -4.86
N THR A 75 5.91 -7.18 -5.20
CA THR A 75 6.89 -8.22 -4.82
C THR A 75 6.99 -8.35 -3.30
N GLU A 76 7.14 -7.24 -2.58
CA GLU A 76 7.22 -7.25 -1.11
C GLU A 76 5.93 -7.74 -0.47
N TYR A 77 4.77 -7.37 -1.01
CA TYR A 77 3.48 -7.81 -0.51
C TYR A 77 3.31 -9.33 -0.63
N CYS A 78 3.63 -9.91 -1.80
CA CYS A 78 3.58 -11.35 -1.99
C CYS A 78 4.60 -12.10 -1.11
N ALA A 79 5.73 -11.46 -0.76
CA ALA A 79 6.74 -12.05 0.12
C ALA A 79 6.31 -12.06 1.61
N ILE A 80 5.38 -11.19 2.01
CA ILE A 80 4.86 -11.10 3.38
C ILE A 80 3.68 -12.05 3.61
N GLU A 81 2.90 -12.35 2.56
CA GLU A 81 1.72 -13.23 2.64
C GLU A 81 2.05 -14.75 2.73
N HIS A 82 3.33 -15.13 2.77
CA HIS A 82 3.83 -16.51 2.87
C HIS A 82 4.69 -16.76 4.11
#